data_AF-A0A8T5H7W4-F1
#
_entry.id   AF-A0A8T5H7W4-F1
#
_cell.length_a   1.000
_cell.length_b   1.000
_cell.length_c   1.000
_cell.angle_alpha   90.00
_cell.angle_beta   90.00
_cell.angle_gamma   90.00
#
_symmetry.space_group_name_H-M   'P 1'
#
loop_
_entity.id
_entity.type
_entity.pdbx_description
1 polymer ?
#
loop_
_entity_poly.entity_id
_entity_poly.type
_entity_poly.pdbx_seq_one_letter_code
_entity_poly.pdbx_strand_id
1 'polypeptide(L)' 'MNAQVISSEPKETTISITETDIGVLYIIQHELLKASNVDFAGVIVKHPLTNECWMRINSSTKPLSEIKKSAD' A
#
# COMPACT_ATOMS: atom_id res chain seq x y z
N MET A 1 11.28 -2.74 8.02
CA MET A 1 9.96 -2.29 7.54
C MET A 1 9.06 -2.04 8.73
N ASN A 2 8.69 -0.78 8.93
CA ASN A 2 7.68 -0.37 9.90
C ASN A 2 6.48 0.18 9.13
N ALA A 3 5.30 -0.38 9.36
CA ALA A 3 4.09 -0.03 8.64
C ALA A 3 3.02 0.46 9.64
N GLN A 4 2.45 1.62 9.37
CA GLN A 4 1.42 2.24 10.21
C GLN A 4 0.22 2.65 9.36
N VAL A 5 -0.98 2.32 9.82
CA VAL A 5 -2.22 2.75 9.17
C VAL A 5 -2.45 4.22 9.51
N ILE A 6 -2.41 5.09 8.50
CA ILE A 6 -2.74 6.52 8.66
C ILE A 6 -4.25 6.71 8.63
N SER A 7 -4.91 6.07 7.67
CA SER A 7 -6.37 6.11 7.52
C SER A 7 -6.89 4.78 7.01
N SER A 8 -8.06 4.39 7.50
CA SER A 8 -8.76 3.18 7.08
C SER A 8 -10.24 3.47 6.94
N GLU A 9 -10.66 3.70 5.71
CA GLU A 9 -12.04 3.81 5.29
C GLU A 9 -12.53 2.48 4.68
N PRO A 10 -13.85 2.27 4.51
CA PRO A 10 -14.39 1.00 4.04
C PRO A 10 -13.87 0.56 2.66
N LYS A 11 -13.53 1.51 1.80
CA LYS A 11 -13.04 1.29 0.42
C LYS A 11 -11.63 1.80 0.19
N GLU A 12 -11.03 2.45 1.18
CA GLU A 12 -9.73 3.08 1.03
C GLU A 12 -8.88 2.88 2.27
N THR A 13 -7.62 2.53 2.08
CA THR A 13 -6.66 2.45 3.19
C THR A 13 -5.37 3.12 2.78
N THR A 14 -4.86 3.98 3.66
CA THR A 14 -3.55 4.63 3.51
C THR A 14 -2.62 4.14 4.60
N ILE A 15 -1.46 3.64 4.18
CA ILE A 15 -0.43 3.08 5.06
C ILE A 15 0.85 3.89 4.87
N SER A 16 1.45 4.35 5.97
CA SER A 16 2.82 4.84 5.98
C SER A 16 3.77 3.67 6.19
N ILE A 17 4.81 3.60 5.37
CA ILE A 17 5.82 2.56 5.42
C ILE A 17 7.19 3.26 5.47
N THR A 18 7.95 2.95 6.51
CA THR A 18 9.32 3.44 6.70
C THR A 18 10.29 2.27 6.78
N GLU A 19 11.58 2.55 6.59
CA GLU A 19 12.65 1.56 6.66
C GLU A 19 12.44 0.37 5.70
N THR A 20 11.99 0.68 4.48
CA THR A 20 11.85 -0.30 3.38
C THR A 20 12.39 0.27 2.09
N ASP A 21 12.75 -0.61 1.17
CA ASP A 21 13.11 -0.24 -0.19
C ASP A 21 11.84 0.02 -1.02
N ILE A 22 11.85 1.09 -1.81
CA ILE A 22 10.72 1.46 -2.67
C ILE A 22 10.41 0.38 -3.72
N GLY A 23 11.41 -0.39 -4.16
CA GLY A 23 11.27 -1.52 -5.07
C GLY A 23 10.34 -2.60 -4.51
N VAL A 24 10.39 -2.86 -3.20
CA VAL A 24 9.46 -3.80 -2.55
C VAL A 24 8.03 -3.28 -2.62
N LEU A 25 7.84 -1.97 -2.43
CA LEU A 25 6.51 -1.34 -2.55
C LEU A 25 5.96 -1.40 -3.98
N TYR A 26 6.83 -1.30 -4.99
CA TYR A 26 6.43 -1.49 -6.39
C TYR A 26 6.03 -2.92 -6.70
N ILE A 27 6.68 -3.92 -6.11
CA ILE A 27 6.27 -5.33 -6.26
C ILE A 27 4.89 -5.54 -5.63
N ILE A 28 4.67 -5.05 -4.40
CA ILE A 28 3.37 -5.15 -3.73
C ILE A 28 2.29 -4.41 -4.53
N GLN A 29 2.60 -3.22 -5.06
CA GLN A 29 1.70 -2.47 -5.93
C GLN A 29 1.33 -3.29 -7.18
N HIS A 30 2.31 -3.95 -7.81
CA HIS A 30 2.08 -4.77 -8.99
C HIS A 30 1.14 -5.95 -8.70
N GLU A 31 1.34 -6.64 -7.57
CA GLU A 31 0.46 -7.75 -7.16
C GLU A 31 -0.94 -7.26 -6.77
N LEU A 32 -1.05 -6.11 -6.09
CA LEU A 32 -2.35 -5.49 -5.79
C LEU A 32 -3.12 -5.13 -7.06
N LEU A 33 -2.46 -4.60 -8.08
CA LEU A 33 -3.11 -4.24 -9.35
C LEU A 33 -3.52 -5.46 -10.19
N LYS A 34 -2.99 -6.66 -9.92
CA LYS A 34 -3.49 -7.90 -10.55
C LYS A 34 -4.81 -8.37 -9.94
N ALA A 35 -5.11 -7.98 -8.70
CA ALA A 35 -6.33 -8.40 -8.02
C ALA A 35 -7.54 -7.68 -8.62
N SER A 36 -8.54 -8.44 -9.08
CA SER A 36 -9.72 -7.90 -9.78
C SER A 36 -10.63 -7.01 -8.92
N ASN A 37 -10.41 -6.98 -7.61
CA ASN A 37 -11.17 -6.20 -6.63
C ASN A 37 -10.42 -4.95 -6.16
N VAL A 38 -9.21 -4.69 -6.67
CA VAL A 38 -8.45 -3.47 -6.39
C VAL A 38 -8.67 -2.51 -7.54
N ASP A 39 -9.27 -1.37 -7.22
CA ASP A 39 -9.56 -0.32 -8.21
C ASP A 39 -8.33 0.59 -8.39
N PHE A 40 -7.52 0.75 -7.34
CA PHE A 40 -6.32 1.58 -7.35
C PHE A 40 -5.30 1.12 -6.32
N ALA A 41 -4.02 1.11 -6.70
CA ALA A 41 -2.90 1.00 -5.76
C ALA A 41 -1.81 1.99 -6.19
N GLY A 42 -1.43 2.90 -5.30
CA GLY A 42 -0.45 3.95 -5.54
C GLY A 42 0.57 4.04 -4.42
N VAL A 43 1.84 4.21 -4.78
CA VAL A 43 2.95 4.46 -3.84
C VAL A 43 3.45 5.88 -4.06
N ILE A 44 3.61 6.63 -2.96
CA ILE A 44 4.09 8.02 -2.97
C ILE A 44 5.26 8.11 -1.98
N VAL A 45 6.41 8.57 -2.45
CA VAL A 45 7.51 8.95 -1.55
C VAL A 45 7.21 10.32 -0.97
N LYS A 46 6.93 10.40 0.32
CA LYS A 46 6.67 11.67 1.00
C LYS A 46 7.95 12.48 1.15
N HIS A 47 9.04 11.81 1.54
CA HIS A 47 10.33 12.45 1.68
C HIS A 47 11.46 11.46 1.31
N PRO A 48 12.26 11.76 0.26
CA PRO A 48 13.26 10.82 -0.25
C PRO A 48 14.47 10.60 0.68
N LEU A 49 14.70 11.50 1.65
CA LEU A 49 15.83 11.39 2.59
C LEU A 49 15.51 10.53 3.81
N THR A 50 14.24 10.45 4.21
CA THR A 50 13.80 9.66 5.37
C THR A 50 13.24 8.29 4.96
N ASN A 51 13.20 7.99 3.66
CA ASN A 51 12.56 6.80 3.09
C ASN A 51 11.12 6.62 3.55
N GLU A 52 10.42 7.73 3.82
CA GLU A 52 9.01 7.70 4.18
C GLU A 52 8.17 7.56 2.92
N CYS A 53 7.51 6.41 2.80
CA CYS A 53 6.65 6.09 1.68
C CYS A 53 5.21 5.90 2.16
N TRP A 54 4.26 6.45 1.43
CA TRP A 54 2.85 6.23 1.67
C TRP A 54 2.29 5.36 0.56
N MET A 55 1.54 4.34 0.93
CA MET A 55 0.81 3.50 -0.01
C MET A 55 -0.68 3.73 0.20
N ARG A 56 -1.38 4.07 -0.88
CA ARG A 56 -2.84 4.22 -0.90
C ARG A 56 -3.44 3.11 -1.75
N ILE A 57 -4.38 2.39 -1.17
CA ILE A 57 -5.10 1.31 -1.82
C ILE A 57 -6.59 1.64 -1.79
N ASN A 58 -7.22 1.61 -2.96
CA ASN A 58 -8.66 1.65 -3.10
C ASN A 58 -9.16 0.29 -3.62
N SER A 59 -10.13 -0.27 -2.92
CA SER A 59 -10.74 -1.55 -3.28
C SER A 59 -12.24 -1.46 -3.11
N SER A 60 -12.94 -2.12 -4.03
CA SER A 60 -14.37 -2.37 -3.93
C SER A 60 -14.74 -3.21 -2.70
N THR A 61 -13.76 -3.93 -2.13
CA THR A 61 -13.86 -4.74 -0.90
C THR A 61 -12.91 -4.21 0.20
N LYS A 62 -12.79 -4.90 1.34
CA LYS A 62 -11.91 -4.50 2.47
C LYS A 62 -10.43 -4.41 2.04
N PRO A 63 -9.83 -3.21 1.90
CA PRO A 63 -8.50 -3.05 1.31
C PRO A 63 -7.38 -3.73 2.12
N LEU A 64 -7.49 -3.73 3.45
CA LEU A 64 -6.55 -4.40 4.36
C LEU A 64 -6.38 -5.90 4.07
N SER A 65 -7.45 -6.59 3.66
CA SER A 65 -7.38 -8.02 3.34
C SER A 65 -6.57 -8.28 2.08
N GLU A 66 -6.65 -7.39 1.09
CA GLU A 66 -5.93 -7.51 -0.17
C GLU A 66 -4.45 -7.16 -0.03
N ILE A 67 -4.14 -6.19 0.83
CA ILE A 67 -2.75 -5.88 1.20
C ILE A 67 -2.09 -7.10 1.84
N LYS A 68 -2.79 -7.80 2.73
CA LYS A 68 -2.26 -9.02 3.34
C LYS A 68 -1.99 -10.11 2.30
N LYS A 69 -2.95 -10.40 1.42
CA LYS A 69 -2.78 -11.40 0.34
C LYS A 69 -1.65 -11.08 -0.62
N SER A 70 -1.42 -9.79 -0.90
CA SER A 70 -0.39 -9.36 -1.85
C SER A 70 1.02 -9.32 -1.24
N ALA A 71 1.13 -9.54 0.06
CA ALA A 71 2.38 -9.54 0.81
C ALA A 71 2.75 -10.91 1.41
N ASP A 72 1.84 -11.90 1.33
CA ASP A 72 2.09 -13.34 1.61
C ASP A 72 2.71 -14.00 0.36
#